data_AF-A0A963TY74-F1
#
_entry.id   AF-A0A963TY74-F1
#
_cell.length_a   1.000
_cell.length_b   1.000
_cell.length_c   1.000
_cell.angle_alpha   90.00
_cell.angle_beta   90.00
_cell.angle_gamma   90.00
#
_symmetry.space_group_name_H-M   'P 1'
#
loop_
_entity.id
_entity.type
_entity.pdbx_description
1 polymer ?
#
loop_
_entity_poly.entity_id
_entity_poly.type
_entity_poly.pdbx_seq_one_letter_code
_entity_poly.pdbx_strand_id
1 'polypeptide(L)'
;MTHAVKTPIWKRAAIRGAGAAALLFVSLEGLILLGKTAKLDTGEALLISLASGAAYAGLWTVFAVMVERMLARVNEAARGDGE
;
A
#
# COMPACT_ATOMS: atom_id res chain seq x y z
N MET A 1 19.71 23.28 -0.49
CA MET A 1 18.33 23.00 -0.96
C MET A 1 18.20 21.50 -1.15
N THR A 2 17.67 20.80 -0.16
CA THR A 2 17.44 19.35 -0.25
C THR A 2 16.28 19.15 -1.22
N HIS A 3 16.57 18.79 -2.46
CA HIS A 3 15.55 18.34 -3.40
C HIS A 3 14.86 17.14 -2.75
N ALA A 4 13.69 17.35 -2.16
CA ALA A 4 12.84 16.27 -1.69
C ALA A 4 12.50 15.45 -2.93
N VAL A 5 13.28 14.39 -3.17
CA VAL A 5 13.09 13.47 -4.28
C VAL A 5 11.64 12.99 -4.14
N LYS A 6 10.75 13.53 -5.00
CA LYS A 6 9.36 13.10 -5.11
C LYS A 6 9.42 11.64 -5.50
N THR A 7 9.43 10.75 -4.51
CA THR A 7 9.43 9.31 -4.76
C THR A 7 8.19 9.02 -5.60
N PRO A 8 8.35 8.41 -6.77
CA PRO A 8 7.21 8.19 -7.65
C PRO A 8 6.19 7.28 -6.95
N ILE A 9 4.90 7.52 -7.20
CA ILE A 9 3.78 6.89 -6.47
C ILE A 9 3.90 5.37 -6.50
N TRP A 10 4.30 4.80 -7.63
CA TRP A 10 4.51 3.35 -7.78
C TRP A 10 5.57 2.79 -6.82
N LYS A 11 6.66 3.53 -6.51
CA LYS A 11 7.65 3.10 -5.52
C LYS A 11 7.07 3.11 -4.11
N ARG A 12 6.27 4.14 -3.78
CA ARG A 12 5.60 4.24 -2.48
C ARG A 12 4.54 3.15 -2.31
N ALA A 13 3.79 2.86 -3.37
CA ALA A 13 2.83 1.77 -3.44
C ALA A 13 3.50 0.42 -3.26
N ALA A 14 4.61 0.17 -3.95
CA ALA A 14 5.38 -1.07 -3.84
C ALA A 14 5.93 -1.29 -2.42
N ILE A 15 6.48 -0.26 -1.78
CA ILE A 15 6.97 -0.34 -0.39
C ILE A 15 5.84 -0.67 0.57
N ARG A 16 4.67 -0.02 0.41
CA ARG A 16 3.51 -0.29 1.26
C ARG A 16 2.89 -1.67 1.00
N GLY A 17 2.84 -2.11 -0.25
CA GLY A 17 2.41 -3.46 -0.62
C GLY A 17 3.32 -4.53 -0.04
N ALA A 18 4.64 -4.35 -0.15
CA ALA A 18 5.62 -5.25 0.43
C ALA A 18 5.51 -5.28 1.97
N GLY A 19 5.31 -4.13 2.61
CA GLY A 19 5.07 -4.05 4.06
C GLY A 19 3.80 -4.77 4.49
N ALA A 20 2.70 -4.62 3.74
CA ALA A 20 1.44 -5.31 4.01
C ALA A 20 1.57 -6.84 3.83
N ALA A 21 2.26 -7.29 2.77
CA ALA A 21 2.56 -8.70 2.55
C ALA A 21 3.39 -9.30 3.69
N ALA A 22 4.46 -8.61 4.11
CA ALA A 22 5.31 -9.06 5.21
C ALA A 22 4.55 -9.16 6.54
N LEU A 23 3.71 -8.17 6.86
CA LEU A 23 2.85 -8.20 8.06
C LEU A 23 1.86 -9.36 8.03
N LEU A 24 1.21 -9.60 6.89
CA LEU A 24 0.29 -10.72 6.71
C LEU A 24 0.99 -12.06 6.84
N PHE A 25 2.17 -12.20 6.23
CA PHE A 25 2.98 -13.42 6.31
C PHE A 25 3.38 -13.73 7.74
N VAL A 26 3.92 -12.74 8.48
CA VAL A 26 4.27 -12.90 9.90
C VAL A 26 3.03 -13.22 10.74
N SER A 27 1.89 -12.59 10.47
CA SER A 27 0.63 -12.87 11.18
C SER A 27 0.15 -14.31 10.95
N LEU A 28 0.26 -14.79 9.70
CA LEU A 28 -0.09 -16.17 9.33
C LEU A 28 0.84 -17.17 10.00
N GLU A 29 2.16 -16.96 9.95
CA GLU A 29 3.11 -17.84 10.65
C GLU A 29 2.87 -17.85 12.16
N GLY A 30 2.60 -16.68 12.78
CA GLY A 30 2.24 -16.61 14.19
C GLY A 30 0.96 -17.40 14.53
N LEU A 31 -0.06 -17.34 13.68
CA LEU A 31 -1.30 -18.11 13.83
C LEU A 31 -1.10 -19.63 13.65
N ILE A 32 -0.18 -20.02 12.79
CA ILE A 32 0.21 -21.43 12.58
C ILE A 32 0.96 -21.94 13.81
N LEU A 33 1.94 -21.18 14.32
CA LEU A 33 2.70 -21.53 15.52
C LEU A 33 1.83 -21.66 16.77
N LEU A 34 0.77 -20.85 16.89
CA LEU A 34 -0.19 -20.91 17.99
C LEU A 34 -1.19 -22.08 17.85
N GLY A 35 -1.10 -22.89 16.79
CA GLY A 35 -2.01 -24.02 16.55
C GLY A 35 -3.46 -23.63 16.33
N LYS A 36 -3.73 -22.35 16.05
CA LYS A 36 -5.09 -21.78 15.93
C LYS A 36 -5.64 -21.81 14.51
N THR A 37 -4.86 -22.27 13.53
CA THR A 37 -5.24 -22.26 12.10
C THR A 37 -5.09 -23.62 11.45
N ALA A 38 -5.94 -23.88 10.46
CA ALA A 38 -5.87 -25.07 9.61
C ALA A 38 -4.52 -25.12 8.89
N LYS A 39 -4.06 -26.33 8.56
CA LYS A 39 -2.77 -26.65 7.89
C LYS A 39 -2.58 -25.90 6.56
N LEU A 40 -2.37 -24.60 6.62
CA LEU A 40 -1.93 -23.79 5.49
C LEU A 40 -0.46 -24.10 5.27
N ASP A 41 -0.15 -24.64 4.10
CA ASP A 41 1.22 -24.88 3.72
C ASP A 41 1.94 -23.53 3.49
N THR A 42 3.25 -23.49 3.70
CA THR A 42 4.04 -22.24 3.60
C THR A 42 3.88 -21.61 2.22
N GLY A 43 3.72 -22.42 1.17
CA GLY A 43 3.45 -21.95 -0.19
C GLY A 43 2.12 -21.21 -0.33
N GLU A 44 1.05 -21.70 0.30
CA GLU A 44 -0.26 -21.04 0.29
C GLU A 44 -0.23 -19.73 1.10
N ALA A 45 0.43 -19.73 2.26
CA ALA A 45 0.62 -18.53 3.08
C ALA A 45 1.41 -17.44 2.32
N LEU A 46 2.45 -17.84 1.57
CA LEU A 46 3.22 -16.95 0.73
C LEU A 46 2.37 -16.37 -0.41
N LEU A 47 1.59 -17.20 -1.10
CA LEU A 47 0.70 -16.75 -2.18
C LEU A 47 -0.38 -15.79 -1.68
N ILE A 48 -1.01 -16.09 -0.55
CA ILE A 48 -2.05 -15.24 0.06
C ILE A 48 -1.46 -13.89 0.47
N SER A 49 -0.28 -13.89 1.09
CA SER A 49 0.38 -12.65 1.52
C SER A 49 0.83 -11.79 0.34
N LEU A 50 1.39 -12.40 -0.73
CA LEU A 50 1.74 -11.71 -1.97
C LEU A 50 0.51 -11.14 -2.70
N ALA A 51 -0.55 -11.94 -2.87
CA ALA A 51 -1.78 -11.50 -3.53
C ALA A 51 -2.44 -10.35 -2.76
N SER A 52 -2.48 -10.44 -1.43
CA SER A 52 -3.04 -9.40 -0.57
C SER A 52 -2.18 -8.13 -0.59
N GLY A 53 -0.85 -8.26 -0.55
CA GLY A 53 0.07 -7.13 -0.66
C GLY A 53 -0.02 -6.42 -2.01
N ALA A 54 -0.15 -7.18 -3.11
CA ALA A 54 -0.35 -6.63 -4.45
C ALA A 54 -1.71 -5.90 -4.57
N ALA A 55 -2.78 -6.49 -4.04
CA ALA A 55 -4.10 -5.86 -4.00
C ALA A 55 -4.07 -4.55 -3.20
N TYR A 56 -3.41 -4.53 -2.04
CA TYR A 56 -3.26 -3.33 -1.22
C TYR A 56 -2.44 -2.25 -1.92
N ALA A 57 -1.34 -2.61 -2.59
CA ALA A 57 -0.54 -1.67 -3.38
C ALA A 57 -1.36 -1.03 -4.51
N GLY A 58 -2.16 -1.82 -5.21
CA GLY A 58 -3.06 -1.35 -6.26
C GLY A 58 -4.09 -0.36 -5.70
N LEU A 59 -4.78 -0.73 -4.64
CA LEU A 59 -5.81 0.11 -4.00
C LEU A 59 -5.23 1.44 -3.49
N TRP A 60 -4.05 1.37 -2.86
CA TRP A 60 -3.34 2.56 -2.40
C TRP A 60 -2.92 3.47 -3.54
N THR A 61 -2.46 2.91 -4.67
CA THR A 61 -2.09 3.69 -5.86
C THR A 61 -3.28 4.47 -6.40
N VAL A 62 -4.44 3.81 -6.54
CA VAL A 62 -5.68 4.45 -7.01
C VAL A 62 -6.08 5.59 -6.07
N PHE A 63 -6.04 5.34 -4.76
CA PHE A 63 -6.37 6.36 -3.77
C PHE A 63 -5.39 7.55 -3.81
N ALA A 64 -4.09 7.29 -3.94
CA ALA A 64 -3.07 8.33 -4.04
C ALA A 64 -3.27 9.21 -5.28
N VAL A 65 -3.59 8.63 -6.43
CA VAL A 65 -3.91 9.38 -7.66
C VAL A 65 -5.16 10.23 -7.48
N MET A 66 -6.20 9.70 -6.82
CA MET A 66 -7.43 10.44 -6.56
C MET A 66 -7.18 11.64 -5.63
N VAL A 67 -6.39 11.45 -4.57
CA VAL A 67 -5.99 12.52 -3.65
C VAL A 67 -5.15 13.59 -4.36
N GLU A 68 -4.20 13.21 -5.21
CA GLU A 68 -3.42 14.18 -5.99
C GLU A 68 -4.31 15.02 -6.92
N ARG A 69 -5.33 14.41 -7.55
CA ARG A 69 -6.32 15.13 -8.37
C ARG A 69 -7.19 16.07 -7.54
N MET A 70 -7.61 15.66 -6.34
CA MET A 70 -8.38 16.52 -5.43
C MET A 70 -7.54 17.72 -4.95
N LEU A 71 -6.29 17.48 -4.53
CA LEU A 71 -5.37 18.53 -4.11
C LEU A 71 -5.07 19.52 -5.25
N ALA A 72 -4.95 19.03 -6.49
CA ALA A 72 -4.80 19.90 -7.66
C ALA A 72 -6.01 20.83 -7.82
N ARG A 73 -7.24 20.30 -7.73
CA ARG A 73 -8.48 21.09 -7.81
C ARG A 73 -8.60 22.12 -6.68
N VAL A 74 -8.23 21.74 -5.46
CA VAL A 74 -8.24 22.66 -4.31
C VAL A 74 -7.22 23.78 -4.48
N ASN A 75 -6.01 23.47 -4.97
CA ASN A 75 -4.99 24.47 -5.25
C ASN A 75 -5.36 25.41 -6.41
N GLU A 76 -6.09 24.91 -7.41
CA GLU A 76 -6.65 25.73 -8.49
C GLU A 76 -7.75 26.66 -7.96
N ALA A 77 -8.69 26.14 -7.18
CA ALA A 77 -9.75 26.94 -6.55
C ALA A 77 -9.18 28.03 -5.62
N ALA A 78 -8.18 27.67 -4.80
CA ALA A 78 -7.51 28.62 -3.91
C ALA A 78 -6.67 29.68 -4.65
N ARG A 79 -6.32 29.45 -5.92
CA ARG A 79 -5.68 30.44 -6.79
C ARG A 79 -6.69 31.30 -7.56
N GLY A 80 -7.90 30.78 -7.80
CA GLY A 80 -8.99 31.51 -8.45
C GLY A 80 -9.69 32.53 -7.56
N ASP A 81 -9.68 32.35 -6.23
CA ASP A 81 -10.23 33.32 -5.27
C ASP A 81 -9.29 34.50 -4.95
N GLY A 82 -8.13 34.59 -5.63
CA GLY A 82 -7.10 35.61 -5.43
C GLY A 82 -7.05 36.71 -6.50
N GLU A 83 -7.93 36.69 -7.49
CA GLU A 83 -8.09 37.75 -8.51
C GLU A 83 -9.40 38.53 -8.34
#